data_AF-A0AAW1LWI1-F1
#
_entry.id   AF-A0AAW1LWI1-F1
#
_cell.length_a   1.000
_cell.length_b   1.000
_cell.length_c   1.000
_cell.angle_alpha   90.00
_cell.angle_beta   90.00
_cell.angle_gamma   90.00
#
_symmetry.space_group_name_H-M   'P 1'
#
loop_
_entity.id
_entity.type
_entity.pdbx_description
1 polymer ?
#
loop_
_entity_poly.entity_id
_entity_poly.type
_entity_poly.pdbx_seq_one_letter_code
_entity_poly.pdbx_strand_id
1 'polypeptide(L)'
;MVRSLAHWTKTLSFPARISPNKSSKESVLNVHHHPISPTVTPTPSNNSLSQPACIKNNEINNMMNNAPLPAINDVAQIYPDPESEKAIMSSVVYCIHHKEGCKWSDELRKLKAHLNTCKHDAIPCTSHCGAQIPRVLMEDHLKYTCPQRRARCEFCNKEFTGHTLENHIGNCGYEPTYCENKCGMKIQRRHLSQHKAGECSKRLLGCRYCSKEFVADTLAAHHIKCGRVPVACPNRCDTNLLAREELDIHLKDHCTVSVMNCSFKDAGCRFKGPRYSMEKHLEENCQQHLTLMCNVVTKQQHQKTFRGELPTASNTDVQRSH
;
A
#
# COMPACT_ATOMS: atom_id res chain seq x y z
N MET A 1 44.50 -34.24 32.21
CA MET A 1 45.28 -33.68 31.08
C MET A 1 45.36 -32.17 31.28
N VAL A 2 46.47 -31.70 31.86
CA VAL A 2 46.66 -30.32 32.34
C VAL A 2 47.02 -29.42 31.15
N ARG A 3 46.18 -28.44 30.83
CA ARG A 3 46.49 -27.42 29.82
C ARG A 3 47.24 -26.26 30.50
N SER A 4 48.47 -26.00 30.03
CA SER A 4 49.36 -24.93 30.49
C SER A 4 48.72 -23.54 30.40
N LEU A 5 49.00 -22.69 31.40
CA LEU A 5 48.53 -21.31 31.59
C LEU A 5 48.83 -20.38 30.39
N ALA A 6 49.79 -20.74 29.53
CA ALA A 6 50.17 -19.99 28.34
C ALA A 6 49.12 -20.00 27.20
N HIS A 7 48.09 -20.86 27.26
CA HIS A 7 47.06 -20.91 26.22
C HIS A 7 45.90 -19.92 26.40
N TRP A 8 45.80 -19.23 27.54
CA TRP A 8 44.68 -18.31 27.81
C TRP A 8 44.90 -16.87 27.34
N THR A 9 46.14 -16.45 27.04
CA THR A 9 46.41 -15.13 26.48
C THR A 9 46.19 -15.04 24.96
N LYS A 10 46.00 -16.18 24.27
CA LYS A 10 45.95 -16.26 22.80
C LYS A 10 44.56 -16.49 22.17
N THR A 11 43.49 -16.57 22.96
CA THR A 11 42.11 -16.82 22.47
C THR A 11 41.09 -15.72 22.75
N LEU A 12 41.55 -14.53 23.18
CA LEU A 12 40.71 -13.34 23.30
C LEU A 12 40.97 -12.37 22.14
N SER A 13 40.75 -12.83 20.91
CA SER A 13 40.53 -11.95 19.75
C SER A 13 39.05 -11.58 19.70
N PHE A 14 38.76 -10.30 19.96
CA PHE A 14 37.43 -9.70 19.86
C PHE A 14 36.95 -9.64 18.40
N PRO A 15 35.68 -9.97 18.08
CA PRO A 15 34.99 -9.33 16.98
C PRO A 15 34.55 -7.92 17.43
N ALA A 16 34.92 -6.90 16.66
CA ALA A 16 34.41 -5.55 16.83
C ALA A 16 32.88 -5.55 16.74
N ARG A 17 32.19 -5.06 17.78
CA ARG A 17 30.74 -4.85 17.73
C ARG A 17 30.48 -3.51 17.03
N ILE A 18 29.86 -3.59 15.85
CA ILE A 18 29.20 -2.47 15.17
C ILE A 18 28.10 -1.95 16.09
N SER A 19 28.13 -0.65 16.39
CA SER A 19 27.09 0.04 17.16
C SER A 19 26.01 0.59 16.22
N PRO A 20 24.70 0.42 16.50
CA PRO A 20 23.64 1.07 15.75
C PRO A 20 23.41 2.49 16.30
N ASN A 21 23.67 3.49 15.48
CA ASN A 21 23.45 4.89 15.83
C ASN A 21 21.95 5.25 15.72
N LYS A 22 21.34 5.72 16.82
CA LYS A 22 20.02 6.35 16.83
C LYS A 22 20.18 7.83 17.16
N SER A 23 19.62 8.64 16.27
CA SER A 23 19.59 10.12 16.22
C SER A 23 19.08 10.79 17.50
N SER A 24 19.66 11.95 17.83
CA SER A 24 18.97 13.08 18.48
C SER A 24 19.44 14.39 17.84
N LYS A 25 18.50 15.32 17.70
CA LYS A 25 18.49 16.55 16.89
C LYS A 25 19.19 17.74 17.55
N GLU A 26 19.65 18.68 16.70
CA GLU A 26 19.60 20.17 16.79
C GLU A 26 20.78 20.72 15.96
N SER A 27 20.73 21.70 15.06
CA SER A 27 19.74 22.73 14.70
C SER A 27 19.98 23.16 13.24
N VAL A 28 18.93 23.58 12.55
CA VAL A 28 18.94 24.08 11.16
C VAL A 28 18.90 25.60 11.16
N LEU A 29 19.74 26.23 10.32
CA LEU A 29 19.41 27.48 9.63
C LEU A 29 19.73 27.31 8.12
N ASN A 30 18.65 27.37 7.32
CA ASN A 30 18.45 27.97 5.98
C ASN A 30 19.67 28.22 5.05
N VAL A 31 19.68 28.08 3.71
CA VAL A 31 18.64 28.04 2.65
C VAL A 31 19.32 27.77 1.27
N HIS A 32 18.68 26.92 0.44
CA HIS A 32 18.52 26.92 -1.05
C HIS A 32 19.67 26.78 -2.12
N HIS A 33 19.33 25.90 -3.09
CA HIS A 33 19.52 25.92 -4.56
C HIS A 33 20.79 25.34 -5.26
N HIS A 34 20.54 24.33 -6.11
CA HIS A 34 21.24 24.02 -7.40
C HIS A 34 20.63 24.90 -8.53
N PRO A 35 21.15 25.03 -9.80
CA PRO A 35 21.93 24.05 -10.60
C PRO A 35 22.91 24.58 -11.74
N ILE A 36 23.61 23.65 -12.43
CA ILE A 36 24.11 23.60 -13.87
C ILE A 36 25.33 24.45 -14.39
N SER A 37 26.18 23.77 -15.20
CA SER A 37 27.45 24.03 -16.00
C SER A 37 27.40 25.15 -17.10
N PRO A 38 28.36 25.39 -18.08
CA PRO A 38 29.64 24.72 -18.53
C PRO A 38 30.82 25.64 -19.10
N THR A 39 31.87 25.04 -19.72
CA THR A 39 32.61 25.47 -20.98
C THR A 39 34.15 25.81 -20.96
N VAL A 40 34.96 24.80 -21.36
CA VAL A 40 36.15 24.65 -22.28
C VAL A 40 37.27 25.71 -22.63
N THR A 41 38.55 25.32 -22.34
CA THR A 41 39.89 25.30 -23.08
C THR A 41 40.55 26.54 -23.77
N PRO A 42 41.87 26.55 -24.21
CA PRO A 42 43.08 25.69 -23.97
C PRO A 42 44.51 26.37 -23.81
N THR A 43 45.48 25.65 -23.15
CA THR A 43 47.00 25.49 -23.22
C THR A 43 48.02 26.57 -23.70
N PRO A 44 49.38 26.42 -23.51
CA PRO A 44 50.25 25.51 -22.68
C PRO A 44 51.26 26.33 -21.78
N SER A 45 52.15 25.84 -20.90
CA SER A 45 53.17 24.76 -20.92
C SER A 45 53.75 24.49 -19.52
N ASN A 46 54.09 23.22 -19.25
CA ASN A 46 55.14 22.63 -18.38
C ASN A 46 55.28 23.08 -16.90
N ASN A 47 55.37 22.19 -15.92
CA ASN A 47 56.31 21.06 -15.88
C ASN A 47 55.88 19.98 -14.85
N SER A 48 56.15 18.72 -15.21
CA SER A 48 56.54 17.59 -14.34
C SER A 48 55.48 16.96 -13.42
N LEU A 49 54.67 16.02 -13.92
CA LEU A 49 54.83 14.54 -13.85
C LEU A 49 54.79 13.96 -12.41
N SER A 50 54.03 12.93 -12.02
CA SER A 50 52.87 12.18 -12.54
C SER A 50 52.57 11.08 -11.49
N GLN A 51 51.31 10.86 -11.11
CA GLN A 51 50.88 9.63 -10.42
C GLN A 51 51.01 8.42 -11.39
N PRO A 52 51.03 7.14 -10.92
CA PRO A 52 49.73 6.44 -10.82
C PRO A 52 49.63 5.23 -9.84
N ALA A 53 48.36 4.95 -9.53
CA ALA A 53 47.66 3.65 -9.54
C ALA A 53 48.09 2.42 -8.70
N CYS A 54 47.02 1.83 -8.18
CA CYS A 54 46.86 0.58 -7.45
C CYS A 54 47.29 -0.68 -8.25
N ILE A 55 47.76 -1.70 -7.53
CA ILE A 55 47.25 -3.10 -7.47
C ILE A 55 48.40 -4.11 -7.20
N LYS A 56 48.07 -5.09 -6.34
CA LYS A 56 48.67 -6.44 -6.11
C LYS A 56 49.86 -6.56 -5.17
N ASN A 57 49.53 -6.95 -3.94
CA ASN A 57 50.41 -7.75 -3.09
C ASN A 57 50.53 -9.15 -3.70
N ASN A 58 51.75 -9.54 -4.05
CA ASN A 58 52.27 -10.88 -3.79
C ASN A 58 53.79 -10.85 -3.98
N GLU A 59 54.48 -11.39 -2.97
CA GLU A 59 55.89 -11.81 -2.97
C GLU A 59 56.88 -10.63 -3.10
N ILE A 60 57.74 -10.38 -2.11
CA ILE A 60 59.05 -11.02 -2.04
C ILE A 60 59.58 -10.87 -0.61
N ASN A 61 59.75 -12.01 0.07
CA ASN A 61 60.81 -12.17 1.05
C ASN A 61 62.15 -12.05 0.31
N ASN A 62 63.01 -11.11 0.69
CA ASN A 62 64.48 -11.23 0.70
C ASN A 62 65.11 -9.84 0.72
N MET A 63 65.68 -9.47 1.87
CA MET A 63 67.00 -8.86 1.99
C MET A 63 67.21 -8.42 3.43
N MET A 64 67.90 -9.25 4.21
CA MET A 64 68.91 -8.87 5.21
C MET A 64 69.46 -10.16 5.86
N ASN A 65 70.18 -10.93 5.05
CA ASN A 65 71.23 -11.82 5.56
C ASN A 65 72.55 -11.12 5.27
N ASN A 66 73.28 -10.76 6.33
CA ASN A 66 74.74 -10.95 6.50
C ASN A 66 75.31 -9.94 7.50
N ALA A 67 75.18 -10.26 8.79
CA ALA A 67 76.16 -9.92 9.81
C ALA A 67 76.16 -11.07 10.84
N PRO A 68 77.31 -11.67 11.22
CA PRO A 68 77.33 -12.73 12.22
C PRO A 68 77.07 -12.09 13.58
N LEU A 69 75.85 -12.26 14.10
CA LEU A 69 75.57 -11.96 15.51
C LEU A 69 76.33 -12.98 16.36
N PRO A 70 77.01 -12.58 17.46
CA PRO A 70 77.59 -13.53 18.38
C PRO A 70 76.47 -14.40 18.93
N ALA A 71 76.68 -15.71 18.92
CA ALA A 71 75.78 -16.69 19.50
C ALA A 71 75.68 -16.43 21.01
N ILE A 72 74.70 -15.63 21.43
CA ILE A 72 74.26 -15.61 22.82
C ILE A 72 73.32 -16.80 22.98
N ASN A 73 73.93 -17.99 22.99
CA ASN A 73 73.26 -19.25 23.22
C ASN A 73 73.24 -19.56 24.73
N ASP A 74 72.91 -18.55 25.54
CA ASP A 74 72.82 -18.62 27.00
C ASP A 74 71.61 -17.81 27.51
N VAL A 75 70.43 -18.12 27.00
CA VAL A 75 69.25 -18.16 27.87
C VAL A 75 68.96 -19.63 28.11
N ALA A 76 69.88 -20.23 28.87
CA ALA A 76 69.65 -21.45 29.60
C ALA A 76 68.28 -21.31 30.27
N GLN A 77 67.36 -22.19 29.90
CA GLN A 77 66.38 -22.77 30.81
C GLN A 77 65.94 -21.82 31.93
N ILE A 78 65.08 -20.85 31.60
CA ILE A 78 64.26 -20.19 32.62
C ILE A 78 63.26 -21.24 33.09
N TYR A 79 63.73 -22.20 33.88
CA TYR A 79 62.87 -22.97 34.75
C TYR A 79 62.24 -21.93 35.69
N PRO A 80 60.91 -21.83 35.75
CA PRO A 80 60.28 -21.12 36.85
C PRO A 80 60.80 -21.81 38.11
N ASP A 81 61.65 -21.11 38.86
CA ASP A 81 62.08 -21.57 40.16
C ASP A 81 60.79 -21.91 40.96
N PRO A 82 60.68 -23.11 41.57
CA PRO A 82 59.47 -23.53 42.27
C PRO A 82 58.98 -22.53 43.33
N GLU A 83 59.91 -21.78 43.92
CA GLU A 83 59.60 -20.71 44.87
C GLU A 83 59.00 -19.48 44.18
N SER A 84 59.51 -19.12 43.00
CA SER A 84 58.94 -18.10 42.11
C SER A 84 57.54 -18.45 41.58
N GLU A 85 57.29 -19.70 41.17
CA GLU A 85 55.94 -20.15 40.76
C GLU A 85 54.95 -20.07 41.92
N LYS A 86 55.38 -20.50 43.12
CA LYS A 86 54.60 -20.41 44.34
C LYS A 86 54.29 -18.95 44.71
N ALA A 87 55.25 -18.04 44.56
CA ALA A 87 55.06 -16.62 44.79
C ALA A 87 54.04 -16.01 43.80
N ILE A 88 54.13 -16.35 42.51
CA ILE A 88 53.18 -15.90 41.48
C ILE A 88 51.77 -16.42 41.76
N MET A 89 51.61 -17.72 42.05
CA MET A 89 50.31 -18.32 42.32
C MET A 89 49.65 -17.84 43.62
N SER A 90 50.47 -17.36 44.57
CA SER A 90 50.03 -16.78 45.85
C SER A 90 49.87 -15.26 45.79
N SER A 91 50.16 -14.63 44.64
CA SER A 91 50.00 -13.19 44.47
C SER A 91 48.52 -12.82 44.38
N VAL A 92 48.14 -11.73 45.04
CA VAL A 92 46.76 -11.23 45.03
C VAL A 92 46.46 -10.58 43.68
N VAL A 93 45.37 -11.04 43.05
CA VAL A 93 44.89 -10.53 41.76
C VAL A 93 43.43 -10.14 41.87
N TYR A 94 43.02 -9.17 41.04
CA TYR A 94 41.63 -8.75 40.90
C TYR A 94 40.94 -9.54 39.80
N CYS A 95 39.62 -9.71 39.90
CA CYS A 95 38.82 -10.25 38.81
C CYS A 95 39.01 -9.41 37.53
N ILE A 96 39.08 -10.07 36.36
CA ILE A 96 39.13 -9.39 35.06
C ILE A 96 37.92 -8.47 34.83
N HIS A 97 36.78 -8.78 35.47
CA HIS A 97 35.54 -8.00 35.42
C HIS A 97 35.43 -6.97 36.55
N HIS A 98 36.54 -6.61 37.22
CA HIS A 98 36.52 -5.63 38.30
C HIS A 98 35.95 -4.27 37.87
N LYS A 99 36.27 -3.84 36.64
CA LYS A 99 35.71 -2.61 36.04
C LYS A 99 34.21 -2.70 35.74
N GLU A 100 33.67 -3.91 35.61
CA GLU A 100 32.24 -4.15 35.36
C GLU A 100 31.44 -4.37 36.66
N GLY A 101 32.10 -4.21 37.83
CA GLY A 101 31.47 -4.29 39.15
C GLY A 101 31.74 -5.59 39.92
N CYS A 102 32.62 -6.46 39.43
CA CYS A 102 33.05 -7.63 40.19
C CYS A 102 34.03 -7.24 41.31
N LYS A 103 33.66 -7.46 42.58
CA LYS A 103 34.49 -7.07 43.72
C LYS A 103 35.48 -8.15 44.20
N TRP A 104 35.64 -9.22 43.43
CA TRP A 104 36.50 -10.34 43.84
C TRP A 104 37.99 -10.00 43.68
N SER A 105 38.77 -10.28 44.72
CA SER A 105 40.23 -10.23 44.74
C SER A 105 40.76 -11.26 45.72
N ASP A 106 41.66 -12.13 45.28
CA ASP A 106 42.32 -13.15 46.11
C ASP A 106 43.57 -13.67 45.36
N GLU A 107 44.23 -14.69 45.88
CA GLU A 107 45.36 -15.38 45.26
C GLU A 107 45.04 -15.88 43.84
N LEU A 108 46.02 -15.75 42.93
CA LEU A 108 45.91 -16.17 41.53
C LEU A 108 45.44 -17.62 41.37
N ARG A 109 45.89 -18.55 42.24
CA ARG A 109 45.44 -19.95 42.21
C ARG A 109 43.92 -20.15 42.35
N LYS A 110 43.23 -19.21 43.03
CA LYS A 110 41.77 -19.27 43.27
C LYS A 110 40.96 -18.57 42.16
N LEU A 111 41.61 -17.78 41.29
CA LEU A 111 40.93 -17.03 40.23
C LEU A 111 40.09 -17.93 39.32
N LYS A 112 40.59 -19.11 38.95
CA LYS A 112 39.87 -20.06 38.10
C LYS A 112 38.55 -20.53 38.74
N ALA A 113 38.56 -20.80 40.04
CA ALA A 113 37.36 -21.19 40.77
C ALA A 113 36.35 -20.02 40.84
N HIS A 114 36.84 -18.80 41.01
CA HIS A 114 36.01 -17.61 40.96
C HIS A 114 35.36 -17.39 39.60
N LEU A 115 36.09 -17.46 38.48
CA LEU A 115 35.53 -17.23 37.14
C LEU A 115 34.35 -18.16 36.83
N ASN A 116 34.44 -19.43 37.24
CA ASN A 116 33.34 -20.40 37.09
C ASN A 116 32.03 -20.00 37.82
N THR A 117 32.12 -19.12 38.82
CA THR A 117 30.99 -18.62 39.62
C THR A 117 30.78 -17.11 39.48
N CYS A 118 31.61 -16.43 38.69
CA CYS A 118 31.57 -14.98 38.52
C CYS A 118 30.32 -14.59 37.74
N LYS A 119 29.49 -13.72 38.32
CA LYS A 119 28.23 -13.25 37.71
C LYS A 119 28.43 -12.44 36.41
N HIS A 120 29.61 -11.85 36.23
CA HIS A 120 29.96 -11.05 35.05
C HIS A 120 30.64 -11.89 33.96
N ASP A 121 31.10 -13.10 34.29
CA ASP A 121 31.71 -14.00 33.33
C ASP A 121 30.68 -14.44 32.30
N ALA A 122 31.09 -14.43 31.03
CA ALA A 122 30.23 -14.74 29.90
C ALA A 122 30.23 -16.25 29.64
N ILE A 123 29.03 -16.82 29.59
CA ILE A 123 28.83 -18.25 29.32
C ILE A 123 28.01 -18.44 28.04
N PRO A 124 28.14 -19.59 27.35
CA PRO A 124 27.30 -19.91 26.21
C PRO A 124 25.82 -19.93 26.62
N CYS A 125 24.96 -19.39 25.76
CA CYS A 125 23.51 -19.42 25.96
C CYS A 125 22.99 -20.85 26.16
N THR A 126 22.13 -21.02 27.17
CA THR A 126 21.50 -22.31 27.53
C THR A 126 20.50 -22.81 26.49
N SER A 127 19.92 -21.91 25.68
CA SER A 127 19.09 -22.25 24.52
C SER A 127 19.92 -22.44 23.24
N HIS A 128 21.25 -22.53 23.36
CA HIS A 128 22.17 -22.83 22.27
C HIS A 128 22.06 -21.90 21.05
N CYS A 129 21.78 -20.61 21.27
CA CYS A 129 21.73 -19.62 20.20
C CYS A 129 23.12 -19.20 19.67
N GLY A 130 24.20 -19.70 20.26
CA GLY A 130 25.60 -19.41 19.88
C GLY A 130 26.20 -18.16 20.55
N ALA A 131 25.41 -17.33 21.23
CA ALA A 131 25.90 -16.13 21.91
C ALA A 131 26.58 -16.45 23.26
N GLN A 132 27.60 -15.66 23.61
CA GLN A 132 28.20 -15.62 24.94
C GLN A 132 27.55 -14.49 25.75
N ILE A 133 26.91 -14.83 26.86
CA ILE A 133 26.08 -13.91 27.65
C ILE A 133 26.59 -13.90 29.11
N PRO A 134 26.86 -12.72 29.71
CA PRO A 134 27.15 -12.63 31.13
C PRO A 134 26.08 -13.30 31.97
N ARG A 135 26.45 -14.09 32.99
CA ARG A 135 25.48 -14.83 33.82
C ARG A 135 24.37 -13.92 34.36
N VAL A 136 24.72 -12.70 34.76
CA VAL A 136 23.78 -11.70 35.27
C VAL A 136 22.72 -11.26 34.24
N LEU A 137 23.00 -11.37 32.93
CA LEU A 137 22.07 -11.00 31.85
C LEU A 137 21.39 -12.20 31.19
N MET A 138 21.63 -13.43 31.68
CA MET A 138 21.11 -14.64 31.02
C MET A 138 19.57 -14.70 31.04
N GLU A 139 18.94 -14.32 32.16
CA GLU A 139 17.47 -14.31 32.27
C GLU A 139 16.83 -13.33 31.28
N ASP A 140 17.33 -12.09 31.24
CA ASP A 140 16.87 -11.07 30.30
C ASP A 140 17.12 -11.49 28.84
N HIS A 141 18.25 -12.13 28.57
CA HIS A 141 18.54 -12.69 27.26
C HIS A 141 17.49 -13.71 26.86
N LEU A 142 17.24 -14.73 27.69
CA LEU A 142 16.27 -15.78 27.41
C LEU A 142 14.84 -15.25 27.27
N LYS A 143 14.50 -14.15 27.94
CA LYS A 143 13.16 -13.57 27.90
C LYS A 143 12.92 -12.65 26.69
N TYR A 144 13.89 -11.82 26.34
CA TYR A 144 13.68 -10.70 25.41
C TYR A 144 14.51 -10.75 24.14
N THR A 145 15.77 -11.23 24.18
CA THR A 145 16.71 -11.06 23.06
C THR A 145 17.18 -12.37 22.42
N CYS A 146 17.01 -13.51 23.08
CA CYS A 146 17.44 -14.80 22.56
C CYS A 146 16.63 -15.17 21.32
N PRO A 147 17.26 -15.42 20.16
CA PRO A 147 16.56 -15.87 18.95
C PRO A 147 15.84 -17.22 19.15
N GLN A 148 16.36 -18.04 20.07
CA GLN A 148 15.82 -19.35 20.44
C GLN A 148 14.88 -19.29 21.66
N ARG A 149 14.51 -18.09 22.14
CA ARG A 149 13.52 -17.95 23.22
C ARG A 149 12.20 -18.59 22.82
N ARG A 150 11.51 -19.23 23.75
CA ARG A 150 10.14 -19.71 23.54
C ARG A 150 9.19 -18.57 23.88
N ALA A 151 8.42 -18.12 22.89
CA ALA A 151 7.46 -17.05 23.05
C ALA A 151 6.13 -17.45 22.38
N ARG A 152 5.02 -16.92 22.91
CA ARG A 152 3.67 -17.19 22.39
C ARG A 152 3.17 -15.99 21.60
N CYS A 153 2.49 -16.25 20.48
CA CYS A 153 1.76 -15.21 19.77
C CYS A 153 0.52 -14.79 20.59
N GLU A 154 0.33 -13.49 20.79
CA GLU A 154 -0.82 -12.93 21.53
C GLU A 154 -2.17 -13.21 20.87
N PHE A 155 -2.21 -13.40 19.54
CA PHE A 155 -3.45 -13.61 18.79
C PHE A 155 -3.83 -15.09 18.65
N CYS A 156 -2.86 -15.98 18.44
CA CYS A 156 -3.12 -17.41 18.20
C CYS A 156 -2.65 -18.34 19.32
N ASN A 157 -1.97 -17.82 20.35
CA ASN A 157 -1.44 -18.55 21.51
C ASN A 157 -0.50 -19.73 21.21
N LYS A 158 -0.10 -19.91 19.94
CA LYS A 158 0.90 -20.89 19.53
C LYS A 158 2.28 -20.46 19.97
N GLU A 159 3.09 -21.45 20.35
CA GLU A 159 4.49 -21.26 20.73
C GLU A 159 5.39 -21.22 19.49
N PHE A 160 6.36 -20.31 19.53
CA PHE A 160 7.34 -20.07 18.50
C PHE A 160 8.71 -19.82 19.15
N THR A 161 9.77 -20.00 18.36
CA THR A 161 11.08 -19.43 18.72
C THR A 161 11.03 -17.91 18.49
N GLY A 162 11.88 -17.13 19.17
CA GLY A 162 11.95 -15.67 18.98
C GLY A 162 12.06 -15.27 17.51
N HIS A 163 12.95 -15.96 16.77
CA HIS A 163 13.14 -15.73 15.34
C HIS A 163 11.89 -16.04 14.49
N THR A 164 11.21 -17.15 14.76
CA THR A 164 10.00 -17.52 14.00
C THR A 164 8.80 -16.66 14.38
N LEU A 165 8.74 -16.18 15.62
CA LEU A 165 7.69 -15.27 16.09
C LEU A 165 7.77 -13.92 15.38
N GLU A 166 8.97 -13.37 15.16
CA GLU A 166 9.14 -12.11 14.42
C GLU A 166 8.54 -12.18 13.01
N ASN A 167 8.75 -13.30 12.30
CA ASN A 167 8.15 -13.53 10.98
C ASN A 167 6.64 -13.84 11.03
N HIS A 168 6.16 -14.37 12.15
CA HIS A 168 4.75 -14.66 12.38
C HIS A 168 3.93 -13.40 12.71
N ILE A 169 4.51 -12.45 13.43
CA ILE A 169 3.90 -11.14 13.73
C ILE A 169 3.64 -10.42 12.41
N GLY A 170 2.44 -9.86 12.24
CA GLY A 170 2.01 -9.24 10.98
C GLY A 170 1.52 -10.23 9.91
N ASN A 171 1.74 -11.54 10.08
CA ASN A 171 1.20 -12.60 9.22
C ASN A 171 0.24 -13.56 9.94
N CYS A 172 0.05 -13.38 11.25
CA CYS A 172 -0.85 -14.20 12.05
C CYS A 172 -2.28 -14.16 11.53
N GLY A 173 -2.84 -15.32 11.14
CA GLY A 173 -4.22 -15.40 10.64
C GLY A 173 -5.29 -14.99 11.66
N TYR A 174 -4.95 -15.01 12.96
CA TYR A 174 -5.86 -14.67 14.06
C TYR A 174 -5.82 -13.18 14.44
N GLU A 175 -4.83 -12.44 13.94
CA GLU A 175 -4.73 -11.01 14.15
C GLU A 175 -5.97 -10.30 13.56
N PRO A 176 -6.72 -9.52 14.36
CA PRO A 176 -7.84 -8.74 13.85
C PRO A 176 -7.35 -7.53 13.05
N THR A 177 -7.82 -7.38 11.83
CA THR A 177 -7.51 -6.26 10.94
C THR A 177 -8.78 -5.61 10.41
N TYR A 178 -8.72 -4.32 10.09
CA TYR A 178 -9.85 -3.64 9.47
C TYR A 178 -10.06 -4.12 8.03
N CYS A 179 -11.33 -4.18 7.62
CA CYS A 179 -11.68 -4.46 6.24
C CYS A 179 -11.21 -3.34 5.29
N GLU A 180 -10.55 -3.70 4.19
CA GLU A 180 -10.06 -2.79 3.15
C GLU A 180 -11.18 -2.02 2.44
N ASN A 181 -12.39 -2.61 2.35
CA ASN A 181 -13.57 -1.95 1.78
C ASN A 181 -14.14 -0.87 2.71
N LYS A 182 -13.44 -0.53 3.82
CA LYS A 182 -13.82 0.50 4.79
C LYS A 182 -15.25 0.32 5.33
N CYS A 183 -15.68 -0.93 5.53
CA CYS A 183 -16.99 -1.24 6.12
C CYS A 183 -17.06 -0.99 7.63
N GLY A 184 -15.94 -0.67 8.28
CA GLY A 184 -15.84 -0.39 9.72
C GLY A 184 -15.58 -1.63 10.61
N MET A 185 -15.72 -2.85 10.08
CA MET A 185 -15.52 -4.06 10.87
C MET A 185 -14.05 -4.46 11.02
N LYS A 186 -13.68 -4.94 12.22
CA LYS A 186 -12.42 -5.65 12.48
C LYS A 186 -12.66 -7.15 12.36
N ILE A 187 -11.95 -7.79 11.43
CA ILE A 187 -12.11 -9.22 11.10
C ILE A 187 -10.75 -9.90 11.24
N GLN A 188 -10.73 -11.15 11.69
CA GLN A 188 -9.50 -11.94 11.72
C GLN A 188 -8.95 -12.09 10.30
N ARG A 189 -7.63 -11.91 10.11
CA ARG A 189 -6.96 -11.97 8.80
C ARG A 189 -7.40 -13.20 7.96
N ARG A 190 -7.52 -14.37 8.59
CA ARG A 190 -7.94 -15.63 7.94
C ARG A 190 -9.36 -15.61 7.36
N HIS A 191 -10.26 -14.77 7.89
CA HIS A 191 -11.66 -14.66 7.44
C HIS A 191 -11.90 -13.42 6.56
N LEU A 192 -10.89 -12.58 6.31
CA LEU A 192 -11.06 -11.39 5.47
C LEU A 192 -11.55 -11.71 4.07
N SER A 193 -11.03 -12.77 3.45
CA SER A 193 -11.43 -13.15 2.08
C SER A 193 -12.90 -13.56 2.02
N GLN A 194 -13.35 -14.37 2.98
CA GLN A 194 -14.76 -14.78 3.11
C GLN A 194 -15.66 -13.56 3.37
N HIS A 195 -15.24 -12.69 4.29
CA HIS A 195 -15.94 -11.45 4.58
C HIS A 195 -16.10 -10.59 3.32
N LYS A 196 -15.02 -10.32 2.58
CA LYS A 196 -15.05 -9.52 1.35
C LYS A 196 -15.98 -10.11 0.29
N ALA A 197 -15.99 -11.43 0.16
CA ALA A 197 -16.81 -12.13 -0.83
C ALA A 197 -18.31 -12.13 -0.50
N GLY A 198 -18.69 -12.36 0.77
CA GLY A 198 -20.08 -12.71 1.11
C GLY A 198 -20.73 -11.88 2.22
N GLU A 199 -19.97 -11.26 3.13
CA GLU A 199 -20.52 -10.65 4.34
C GLU A 199 -20.35 -9.13 4.38
N CYS A 200 -19.41 -8.60 3.59
CA CYS A 200 -19.10 -7.18 3.57
C CYS A 200 -20.26 -6.38 2.98
N SER A 201 -20.84 -5.48 3.78
CA SER A 201 -21.87 -4.53 3.34
C SER A 201 -21.36 -3.57 2.26
N LYS A 202 -20.05 -3.29 2.27
CA LYS A 202 -19.37 -2.45 1.28
C LYS A 202 -18.76 -3.23 0.11
N ARG A 203 -19.14 -4.51 -0.12
CA ARG A 203 -18.67 -5.28 -1.28
C ARG A 203 -19.23 -4.73 -2.59
N LEU A 204 -18.49 -4.89 -3.68
CA LEU A 204 -18.97 -4.53 -5.01
C LEU A 204 -19.81 -5.66 -5.60
N LEU A 205 -20.94 -5.29 -6.19
CA LEU A 205 -21.85 -6.18 -6.90
C LEU A 205 -22.21 -5.55 -8.25
N GLY A 206 -22.18 -6.36 -9.30
CA GLY A 206 -22.67 -5.97 -10.62
C GLY A 206 -24.18 -5.87 -10.64
N CYS A 207 -24.71 -4.79 -11.21
CA CYS A 207 -26.14 -4.72 -11.54
C CYS A 207 -26.45 -5.71 -12.65
N ARG A 208 -27.38 -6.64 -12.41
CA ARG A 208 -27.80 -7.67 -13.39
C ARG A 208 -28.40 -7.13 -14.70
N TYR A 209 -28.75 -5.84 -14.74
CA TYR A 209 -29.40 -5.21 -15.89
C TYR A 209 -28.46 -4.33 -16.71
N CYS A 210 -27.57 -3.58 -16.05
CA CYS A 210 -26.65 -2.66 -16.74
C CYS A 210 -25.17 -3.05 -16.62
N SER A 211 -24.87 -4.13 -15.89
CA SER A 211 -23.52 -4.68 -15.65
C SER A 211 -22.53 -3.73 -14.97
N LYS A 212 -22.95 -2.53 -14.55
CA LYS A 212 -22.12 -1.60 -13.78
C LYS A 212 -21.99 -2.08 -12.33
N GLU A 213 -20.84 -1.83 -11.73
CA GLU A 213 -20.56 -2.20 -10.35
C GLU A 213 -21.06 -1.14 -9.37
N PHE A 214 -21.68 -1.61 -8.29
CA PHE A 214 -22.15 -0.78 -7.19
C PHE A 214 -21.81 -1.42 -5.85
N VAL A 215 -21.75 -0.60 -4.82
CA VAL A 215 -21.66 -1.10 -3.45
C VAL A 215 -22.96 -1.84 -3.12
N ALA A 216 -22.89 -3.00 -2.47
CA ALA A 216 -24.06 -3.82 -2.14
C ALA A 216 -25.16 -3.02 -1.44
N ASP A 217 -24.77 -2.14 -0.52
CA ASP A 217 -25.63 -1.20 0.21
C ASP A 217 -26.41 -0.23 -0.71
N THR A 218 -25.81 0.21 -1.82
CA THR A 218 -26.42 1.20 -2.74
C THR A 218 -27.06 0.58 -3.98
N LEU A 219 -26.85 -0.71 -4.24
CA LEU A 219 -27.36 -1.40 -5.43
C LEU A 219 -28.90 -1.40 -5.50
N ALA A 220 -29.59 -1.55 -4.37
CA ALA A 220 -31.05 -1.48 -4.33
C ALA A 220 -31.56 -0.10 -4.77
N ALA A 221 -30.93 0.98 -4.30
CA ALA A 221 -31.25 2.34 -4.73
C ALA A 221 -30.95 2.57 -6.21
N HIS A 222 -29.89 1.95 -6.75
CA HIS A 222 -29.60 1.95 -8.17
C HIS A 222 -30.72 1.29 -9.00
N HIS A 223 -31.23 0.12 -8.61
CA HIS A 223 -32.30 -0.57 -9.36
C HIS A 223 -33.54 0.31 -9.58
N ILE A 224 -33.89 1.18 -8.63
CA ILE A 224 -35.01 2.12 -8.77
C ILE A 224 -34.79 3.12 -9.92
N LYS A 225 -33.54 3.50 -10.19
CA LYS A 225 -33.16 4.51 -11.20
C LYS A 225 -32.47 3.92 -12.43
N CYS A 226 -32.21 2.61 -12.46
CA CYS A 226 -31.50 1.95 -13.53
C CYS A 226 -32.33 1.96 -14.82
N GLY A 227 -31.78 2.53 -15.91
CA GLY A 227 -32.45 2.60 -17.22
C GLY A 227 -32.66 1.22 -17.87
N ARG A 228 -31.86 0.22 -17.51
CA ARG A 228 -31.92 -1.14 -18.07
C ARG A 228 -32.85 -2.09 -17.33
N VAL A 229 -33.42 -1.67 -16.20
CA VAL A 229 -34.42 -2.49 -15.49
C VAL A 229 -35.65 -2.66 -16.38
N PRO A 230 -36.10 -3.90 -16.63
CA PRO A 230 -37.32 -4.16 -17.38
C PRO A 230 -38.53 -3.56 -16.65
N VAL A 231 -39.34 -2.82 -17.39
CA VAL A 231 -40.62 -2.27 -16.93
C VAL A 231 -41.73 -2.71 -17.88
N ALA A 232 -42.93 -2.88 -17.32
CA ALA A 232 -44.12 -3.18 -18.10
C ALA A 232 -44.67 -1.91 -18.76
N CYS A 233 -45.21 -2.07 -19.97
CA CYS A 233 -45.91 -0.99 -20.64
C CYS A 233 -47.16 -0.59 -19.82
N PRO A 234 -47.34 0.69 -19.46
CA PRO A 234 -48.54 1.19 -18.78
C PRO A 234 -49.86 0.86 -19.51
N ASN A 235 -49.81 0.80 -20.85
CA ASN A 235 -50.96 0.46 -21.69
C ASN A 235 -51.17 -1.06 -21.84
N ARG A 236 -50.34 -1.89 -21.20
CA ARG A 236 -50.44 -3.37 -21.19
C ARG A 236 -50.51 -4.00 -22.60
N CYS A 237 -49.74 -3.46 -23.55
CA CYS A 237 -49.58 -4.05 -24.88
C CYS A 237 -48.69 -5.30 -24.86
N ASP A 238 -48.65 -6.09 -25.93
CA ASP A 238 -47.93 -7.37 -25.97
C ASP A 238 -46.42 -7.28 -25.66
N THR A 239 -45.78 -6.16 -25.99
CA THR A 239 -44.38 -5.86 -25.62
C THR A 239 -44.29 -5.43 -24.15
N ASN A 240 -44.62 -6.32 -23.21
CA ASN A 240 -44.73 -6.04 -21.78
C ASN A 240 -43.37 -6.00 -21.03
N LEU A 241 -42.23 -6.17 -21.69
CA LEU A 241 -40.91 -6.12 -21.07
C LEU A 241 -39.99 -5.20 -21.88
N LEU A 242 -39.83 -3.97 -21.42
CA LEU A 242 -39.04 -2.93 -22.06
C LEU A 242 -37.98 -2.43 -21.09
N ALA A 243 -36.80 -2.07 -21.58
CA ALA A 243 -35.88 -1.30 -20.74
C ALA A 243 -36.55 0.02 -20.33
N ARG A 244 -36.41 0.42 -19.07
CA ARG A 244 -36.98 1.69 -18.56
C ARG A 244 -36.62 2.89 -19.44
N GLU A 245 -35.40 2.95 -19.97
CA GLU A 245 -34.94 4.03 -20.86
C GLU A 245 -35.60 4.03 -22.25
N GLU A 246 -36.19 2.91 -22.67
CA GLU A 246 -36.86 2.76 -23.97
C GLU A 246 -38.38 2.97 -23.87
N LEU A 247 -38.93 3.08 -22.65
CA LEU A 247 -40.38 3.14 -22.43
C LEU A 247 -41.03 4.34 -23.12
N ASP A 248 -40.42 5.52 -23.06
CA ASP A 248 -40.97 6.73 -23.67
C ASP A 248 -41.04 6.63 -25.20
N ILE A 249 -39.99 6.07 -25.81
CA ILE A 249 -39.92 5.81 -27.25
C ILE A 249 -40.99 4.78 -27.63
N HIS A 250 -41.12 3.71 -26.86
CA HIS A 250 -42.18 2.72 -27.07
C HIS A 250 -43.58 3.34 -27.03
N LEU A 251 -43.91 4.12 -25.99
CA LEU A 251 -45.24 4.70 -25.82
C LEU A 251 -45.64 5.63 -26.96
N LYS A 252 -44.66 6.38 -27.50
CA LYS A 252 -44.85 7.30 -28.61
C LYS A 252 -44.94 6.59 -29.96
N ASP A 253 -43.98 5.71 -30.25
CA ASP A 253 -43.72 5.26 -31.62
C ASP A 253 -44.07 3.78 -31.87
N HIS A 254 -44.10 2.93 -30.84
CA HIS A 254 -44.24 1.47 -31.02
C HIS A 254 -45.45 0.85 -30.32
N CYS A 255 -46.06 1.52 -29.35
CA CYS A 255 -47.17 0.97 -28.57
C CYS A 255 -48.45 0.91 -29.42
N THR A 256 -48.95 -0.30 -29.67
CA THR A 256 -50.15 -0.58 -30.47
C THR A 256 -51.45 -0.20 -29.76
N VAL A 257 -51.43 -0.27 -28.43
CA VAL A 257 -52.58 0.05 -27.56
C VAL A 257 -52.61 1.54 -27.19
N SER A 258 -51.56 2.30 -27.53
CA SER A 258 -51.49 3.74 -27.26
C SER A 258 -52.64 4.48 -27.94
N VAL A 259 -53.38 5.26 -27.14
CA VAL A 259 -54.53 6.03 -27.62
C VAL A 259 -54.03 7.30 -28.28
N MET A 260 -54.32 7.45 -29.57
CA MET A 260 -53.90 8.59 -30.37
C MET A 260 -55.11 9.37 -30.88
N ASN A 261 -54.92 10.66 -31.16
CA ASN A 261 -55.91 11.47 -31.85
C ASN A 261 -55.85 11.20 -33.36
N CYS A 262 -56.98 11.30 -34.05
CA CYS A 262 -56.98 11.31 -35.52
C CYS A 262 -56.11 12.46 -36.06
N SER A 263 -55.39 12.22 -37.15
CA SER A 263 -54.55 13.22 -37.84
C SER A 263 -55.35 14.43 -38.31
N PHE A 264 -56.66 14.27 -38.54
CA PHE A 264 -57.59 15.34 -38.91
C PHE A 264 -58.24 16.05 -37.70
N LYS A 265 -57.70 15.88 -36.49
CA LYS A 265 -58.22 16.54 -35.28
C LYS A 265 -58.32 18.05 -35.43
N ASP A 266 -57.29 18.67 -36.00
CA ASP A 266 -57.25 20.14 -36.16
C ASP A 266 -58.21 20.62 -37.25
N ALA A 267 -58.60 19.75 -38.18
CA ALA A 267 -59.67 19.99 -39.14
C ALA A 267 -61.08 19.78 -38.54
N GLY A 268 -61.18 19.20 -37.33
CA GLY A 268 -62.42 19.03 -36.59
C GLY A 268 -62.81 17.58 -36.29
N CYS A 269 -62.01 16.58 -36.67
CA CYS A 269 -62.29 15.19 -36.34
C CYS A 269 -62.15 14.95 -34.83
N ARG A 270 -63.15 14.31 -34.20
CA ARG A 270 -63.17 14.08 -32.74
C ARG A 270 -62.70 12.69 -32.34
N PHE A 271 -62.38 11.83 -33.29
CA PHE A 271 -62.00 10.45 -33.02
C PHE A 271 -60.67 10.36 -32.26
N LYS A 272 -60.68 9.54 -31.21
CA LYS A 272 -59.50 9.13 -30.44
C LYS A 272 -59.62 7.65 -30.16
N GLY A 273 -58.56 6.90 -30.41
CA GLY A 273 -58.59 5.46 -30.23
C GLY A 273 -57.19 4.85 -30.24
N PRO A 274 -57.06 3.57 -29.86
CA PRO A 274 -55.81 2.83 -29.98
C PRO A 274 -55.25 2.85 -31.40
N ARG A 275 -53.93 2.78 -31.53
CA ARG A 275 -53.23 2.77 -32.83
C ARG A 275 -53.79 1.73 -33.80
N TYR A 276 -54.11 0.53 -33.33
CA TYR A 276 -54.69 -0.54 -34.18
C TYR A 276 -56.09 -0.21 -34.73
N SER A 277 -56.88 0.62 -34.03
CA SER A 277 -58.21 1.04 -34.48
C SER A 277 -58.18 2.27 -35.37
N MET A 278 -57.07 3.03 -35.34
CA MET A 278 -56.91 4.27 -36.09
C MET A 278 -56.87 4.02 -37.59
N GLU A 279 -56.20 2.95 -38.03
CA GLU A 279 -56.11 2.57 -39.44
C GLU A 279 -57.51 2.36 -40.04
N LYS A 280 -58.33 1.53 -39.39
CA LYS A 280 -59.72 1.30 -39.78
C LYS A 280 -60.55 2.60 -39.80
N HIS A 281 -60.40 3.47 -38.79
CA HIS A 281 -61.10 4.76 -38.78
C HIS A 281 -60.74 5.65 -39.97
N LEU A 282 -59.45 5.74 -40.33
CA LEU A 282 -58.98 6.56 -41.44
C LEU A 282 -59.54 6.08 -42.78
N GLU A 283 -59.64 4.77 -42.97
CA GLU A 283 -60.23 4.15 -44.16
C GLU A 283 -61.74 4.40 -44.25
N GLU A 284 -62.48 4.07 -43.18
CA GLU A 284 -63.95 4.17 -43.17
C GLU A 284 -64.47 5.61 -43.20
N ASN A 285 -63.68 6.59 -42.72
CA ASN A 285 -64.10 7.99 -42.60
C ASN A 285 -63.38 8.92 -43.60
N CYS A 286 -62.75 8.37 -44.64
CA CYS A 286 -61.99 9.14 -45.62
C CYS A 286 -62.80 10.28 -46.28
N GLN A 287 -64.06 10.02 -46.68
CA GLN A 287 -64.92 11.04 -47.27
C GLN A 287 -65.23 12.17 -46.29
N GLN A 288 -65.49 11.83 -45.01
CA GLN A 288 -65.75 12.80 -43.96
C GLN A 288 -64.50 13.67 -43.69
N HIS A 289 -63.31 13.06 -43.68
CA HIS A 289 -62.04 13.77 -43.59
C HIS A 289 -61.81 14.71 -44.77
N LEU A 290 -62.10 14.29 -46.01
CA LEU A 290 -62.03 15.16 -47.19
C LEU A 290 -62.96 16.38 -47.05
N THR A 291 -64.21 16.19 -46.60
CA THR A 291 -65.14 17.30 -46.37
C THR A 291 -64.63 18.28 -45.32
N LEU A 292 -64.07 17.80 -44.21
CA LEU A 292 -63.45 18.65 -43.19
C LEU A 292 -62.30 19.48 -43.79
N MET A 293 -61.44 18.86 -44.60
CA MET A 293 -60.34 19.56 -45.27
C MET A 293 -60.84 20.60 -46.28
N CYS A 294 -61.85 20.30 -47.09
CA CYS A 294 -62.47 21.28 -47.98
C CYS A 294 -62.99 22.49 -47.21
N ASN A 295 -63.70 22.27 -46.10
CA ASN A 295 -64.22 23.35 -45.26
C ASN A 295 -63.11 24.24 -44.68
N VAL A 296 -61.99 23.66 -44.27
CA VAL A 296 -60.81 24.43 -43.81
C VAL A 296 -60.27 25.30 -44.94
N VAL A 297 -60.11 24.74 -46.15
CA VAL A 297 -59.62 25.47 -47.32
C VAL A 297 -60.58 26.60 -47.73
N THR A 298 -61.88 26.34 -47.79
CA THR A 298 -62.88 27.36 -48.14
C THR A 298 -62.89 28.51 -47.14
N LYS A 299 -62.80 28.21 -45.83
CA LYS A 299 -62.67 29.25 -44.79
C LYS A 299 -61.37 30.05 -44.95
N GLN A 300 -60.26 29.39 -45.26
CA GLN A 300 -58.98 30.05 -45.45
C GLN A 300 -58.97 30.94 -46.70
N GLN A 301 -59.63 30.53 -47.80
CA GLN A 301 -59.79 31.34 -49.00
C GLN A 301 -60.61 32.60 -48.71
N HIS A 302 -61.75 32.48 -48.01
CA HIS A 302 -62.55 33.65 -47.59
C HIS A 302 -61.75 34.62 -46.73
N GLN A 303 -60.94 34.13 -45.78
CA GLN A 303 -60.08 35.00 -44.99
C GLN A 303 -59.00 35.71 -45.82
N LYS A 304 -58.48 35.08 -46.88
CA LYS A 304 -57.48 35.69 -47.77
C LYS A 304 -58.09 36.73 -48.71
N THR A 305 -59.29 36.52 -49.23
CA THR A 305 -60.02 37.55 -49.99
C THR A 305 -60.35 38.75 -49.13
N PHE A 306 -60.84 38.56 -47.90
CA PHE A 306 -61.09 39.67 -46.97
C PHE A 306 -59.82 40.44 -46.53
N ARG A 307 -58.64 39.80 -46.54
CA ARG A 307 -57.35 40.47 -46.24
C ARG A 307 -56.68 41.15 -47.44
N GLY A 308 -57.09 40.82 -48.66
CA GLY A 308 -56.62 41.47 -49.89
C GLY A 308 -57.27 42.82 -50.18
N GLU A 309 -58.35 43.18 -49.46
CA GLU A 309 -59.13 44.42 -49.64
C GLU A 309 -58.83 45.49 -48.58
N LEU A 310 -57.57 45.64 -48.15
CA LEU A 310 -57.12 46.88 -47.49
C LEU A 310 -56.52 47.80 -48.56
N PRO A 311 -57.19 48.91 -48.94
CA PRO A 311 -56.56 49.92 -49.78
C PRO A 311 -55.41 50.55 -49.00
N THR A 312 -54.22 50.56 -49.58
CA THR A 312 -53.19 51.55 -49.22
C THR A 312 -53.73 52.92 -49.63
N ALA A 313 -54.50 53.55 -48.75
CA ALA A 313 -54.93 54.93 -48.92
C ALA A 313 -53.72 55.84 -48.72
N SER A 314 -53.39 56.52 -49.82
CA SER A 314 -52.57 57.71 -49.93
C SER A 314 -52.75 58.69 -48.77
N ASN A 315 -51.65 59.02 -48.09
CA ASN A 315 -51.54 60.24 -47.30
C ASN A 315 -51.15 61.37 -48.25
N THR A 316 -52.11 62.21 -48.64
CA THR A 316 -51.84 63.56 -49.15
C THR A 316 -52.03 64.55 -48.01
N ASP A 317 -50.98 65.32 -47.79
CA ASP A 317 -50.83 66.58 -47.08
C ASP A 317 -52.08 67.31 -46.54
N VAL A 318 -51.99 67.70 -45.26
CA VAL A 318 -52.53 68.98 -44.77
C VAL A 318 -51.44 69.69 -43.96
N GLN A 319 -51.05 70.85 -44.46
CA GLN A 319 -50.18 71.84 -43.82
C GLN A 319 -50.85 72.55 -42.63
N ARG A 320 -49.99 72.91 -41.65
CA ARG A 320 -49.90 74.20 -40.92
C ARG A 320 -50.97 74.50 -39.85
N SER A 321 -50.55 74.57 -38.58
CA SER A 321 -50.33 75.84 -37.82
C SER A 321 -50.15 75.63 -36.30
N HIS A 322 -49.15 76.33 -35.75
CA HIS A 322 -48.74 76.55 -34.35
C HIS A 322 -47.77 75.56 -33.70
#